data_AF-A0AAV3XUN1-F1
#
_entry.id   AF-A0AAV3XUN1-F1
#
_cell.length_a   1.000
_cell.length_b   1.000
_cell.length_c   1.000
_cell.angle_alpha   90.00
_cell.angle_beta   90.00
_cell.angle_gamma   90.00
#
_symmetry.space_group_name_H-M   'P 1'
#
loop_
_entity.id
_entity.type
_entity.pdbx_description
1 polymer ?
#
loop_
_entity_poly.entity_id
_entity_poly.type
_entity_poly.pdbx_seq_one_letter_code
_entity_poly.pdbx_strand_id
1 'polypeptide(L)' 'MSSRQNKNNSPLVRIVYSKVKVNGKLELVPMELYADGSVKRVV' A
#
# COMPACT_ATOMS: atom_id res chain seq x y z
N MET A 1 -25.72 -12.62 7.81
CA MET A 1 -25.08 -11.36 7.37
C MET A 1 -23.57 -11.53 7.41
N SER A 2 -22.89 -11.65 6.28
CA SER A 2 -21.42 -11.67 6.24
C SER A 2 -20.92 -10.23 6.37
N SER A 3 -20.59 -9.83 7.59
CA SER A 3 -19.81 -8.60 7.82
C SER A 3 -18.44 -8.81 7.19
N ARG A 4 -18.26 -8.36 5.94
CA ARG A 4 -16.92 -8.18 5.38
C ARG A 4 -16.34 -6.97 6.09
N GLN A 5 -15.86 -7.18 7.31
CA GLN A 5 -15.05 -6.21 8.01
C GLN A 5 -13.85 -5.96 7.11
N ASN A 6 -13.85 -4.80 6.45
CA ASN A 6 -12.69 -4.28 5.77
C ASN A 6 -11.61 -4.17 6.86
N LYS A 7 -10.67 -5.12 6.90
CA LYS A 7 -9.61 -5.17 7.92
C LYS A 7 -8.67 -3.95 7.85
N ASN A 8 -8.84 -3.06 6.87
CA ASN A 8 -8.20 -1.75 6.86
C ASN A 8 -9.07 -0.74 7.60
N ASN A 9 -9.06 -0.82 8.93
CA ASN A 9 -9.62 0.22 9.80
C ASN A 9 -8.79 1.50 9.83
N SER A 10 -7.62 1.48 9.20
CA SER A 10 -6.71 2.62 9.11
C SER A 10 -7.07 3.44 7.86
N PRO A 11 -7.36 4.75 7.98
CA PRO A 11 -7.62 5.59 6.82
C PRO A 11 -6.36 5.73 5.95
N LEU A 12 -6.56 5.77 4.62
CA LEU A 12 -5.50 6.08 3.67
C LEU A 12 -5.01 7.51 3.89
N VAL A 13 -3.71 7.69 4.07
CA VAL A 13 -3.07 8.99 4.29
C VAL A 13 -2.60 9.58 2.98
N ARG A 14 -1.80 8.82 2.21
CA ARG A 14 -1.23 9.28 0.92
C ARG A 14 -0.70 8.12 0.08
N ILE A 15 -0.49 8.38 -1.20
CA ILE A 15 0.29 7.51 -2.07
C ILE A 15 1.79 7.87 -1.94
N VAL A 16 2.62 6.85 -1.69
CA VAL A 16 4.08 6.94 -1.66
C VAL A 16 4.66 6.06 -2.76
N TYR A 17 5.94 6.23 -3.07
CA TYR A 17 6.65 5.38 -4.04
C TYR A 17 7.77 4.62 -3.36
N SER A 18 7.82 3.31 -3.62
CA SER A 18 8.93 2.46 -3.19
C SER A 18 9.84 2.16 -4.38
N LYS A 19 11.15 2.23 -4.16
CA LYS A 19 12.15 1.80 -5.14
C LYS A 19 12.36 0.31 -4.99
N VAL A 20 11.98 -0.46 -6.02
CA VAL A 20 12.19 -1.91 -6.08
C VAL A 20 13.00 -2.28 -7.29
N LYS A 21 13.81 -3.33 -7.15
CA LYS A 21 14.62 -3.87 -8.25
C LYS A 21 13.87 -5.04 -8.88
N VAL A 22 13.36 -4.84 -10.09
CA VAL A 22 12.66 -5.87 -10.88
C VAL A 22 13.54 -6.20 -12.08
N ASN A 23 13.92 -7.48 -12.22
CA ASN A 23 14.77 -7.95 -13.33
C ASN A 23 16.03 -7.10 -13.57
N GLY A 24 16.68 -6.62 -12.49
CA GLY A 24 17.88 -5.81 -12.58
C GLY A 24 17.65 -4.30 -12.76
N LYS A 25 16.43 -3.87 -13.10
CA LYS A 25 16.06 -2.45 -13.26
C LYS A 25 15.45 -1.89 -11.98
N LEU A 26 15.79 -0.64 -11.67
CA LEU A 26 15.16 0.10 -10.58
C LEU A 26 13.84 0.68 -11.08
N GLU A 27 12.75 0.31 -10.42
CA GLU A 27 11.40 0.78 -10.72
C GLU A 27 10.79 1.45 -9.49
N LEU A 28 9.97 2.46 -9.72
CA LEU A 28 9.16 3.11 -8.70
C LEU A 28 7.78 2.50 -8.71
N VAL A 29 7.41 1.86 -7.60
CA VAL A 29 6.09 1.23 -7.45
C VAL A 29 5.24 2.07 -6.48
N PRO A 30 4.02 2.47 -6.87
CA PRO A 30 3.12 3.19 -5.99
C PRO A 30 2.63 2.29 -4.87
N MET A 31 2.58 2.85 -3.67
CA MET A 31 2.09 2.19 -2.47
C MET A 31 1.18 3.13 -1.68
N GLU A 32 0.20 2.55 -1.02
CA GLU A 32 -0.72 3.22 -0.12
C GLU A 32 -0.13 3.28 1.27
N LEU A 33 0.07 4.48 1.82
CA LEU A 33 0.44 4.69 3.22
C LEU A 33 -0.82 4.96 4.02
N TYR A 34 -0.99 4.20 5.09
CA TYR A 34 -2.12 4.28 6.00
C TYR A 34 -1.73 4.94 7.33
N ALA A 35 -2.71 5.41 8.10
CA ALA A 35 -2.48 6.20 9.31
C ALA A 35 -1.82 5.43 10.47
N ASP A 36 -1.97 4.11 10.47
CA ASP A 36 -1.26 3.15 11.33
C ASP A 36 0.19 2.90 10.91
N GLY A 37 0.66 3.59 9.87
CA GLY A 37 2.01 3.42 9.30
C GLY A 37 2.15 2.20 8.39
N SER A 38 1.08 1.42 8.19
CA SER A 38 1.12 0.30 7.27
C SER A 38 1.23 0.77 5.83
N VAL A 39 1.97 0.00 5.02
CA VAL A 39 2.16 0.28 3.60
C VAL A 39 1.66 -0.91 2.80
N LYS A 40 0.77 -0.66 1.83
CA LYS A 40 0.26 -1.69 0.93
C LYS A 40 0.52 -1.35 -0.51
N ARG A 41 0.76 -2.37 -1.33
CA ARG A 41 0.88 -2.18 -2.77
C ARG A 41 -0.49 -1.81 -3.31
N VAL A 42 -0.55 -0.77 -4.14
CA VAL A 42 -1.74 -0.49 -4.96
C VAL A 42 -1.88 -1.68 -5.91
N VAL A 43 -2.97 -2.44 -5.79
CA VAL A 43 -3.29 -3.59 -6.68
C VAL A 43 -4.13 -3.10 -7.85
#